data_AF-A0A4D6HH65-F1
#
_entry.id   AF-A0A4D6HH65-F1
#
_cell.length_a   1.000
_cell.length_b   1.000
_cell.length_c   1.000
_cell.angle_alpha   90.00
_cell.angle_beta   90.00
_cell.angle_gamma   90.00
#
_symmetry.space_group_name_H-M   'P 1'
#
loop_
_entity.id
_entity.type
_entity.pdbx_description
1 polymer ?
#
loop_
_entity_poly.entity_id
_entity_poly.type
_entity_poly.pdbx_seq_one_letter_code
_entity_poly.pdbx_strand_id
1 'polypeptide(L)'
;MATEANQYAGPTVDGRIVKAFVDGVAETCGYFEERARRILARHGIEELQPGESYPLGAYIDAIHEVQRTTGPNTLNRIGRATPAALPWSHRVQTIEDAFVDLGRVFDRAHDGADVGSFEFQPDDHGGTLVADTPYPDAFEQGLIKGIGKHFGTNTGFIAIHESGRYRADGGDVREFDLTWWETRDDVKKISPPQEHARTGSPQSARAD
;
A
#
# COMPACT_ATOMS: atom_id res chain seq x y z
N MET A 1 13.33 -32.70 -9.69
CA MET A 1 13.12 -31.25 -9.80
C MET A 1 14.12 -30.61 -8.86
N ALA A 2 15.02 -29.77 -9.38
CA ALA A 2 15.96 -29.05 -8.53
C ALA A 2 15.16 -28.01 -7.73
N THR A 3 15.19 -28.11 -6.41
CA THR A 3 14.76 -27.05 -5.52
C THR A 3 15.69 -25.89 -5.80
N GLU A 4 15.21 -24.83 -6.47
CA GLU A 4 15.96 -23.57 -6.49
C GLU A 4 16.22 -23.21 -5.03
N ALA A 5 17.50 -22.96 -4.70
CA ALA A 5 17.85 -22.51 -3.38
C ALA A 5 17.04 -21.24 -3.09
N ASN A 6 16.29 -21.23 -2.00
CA ASN A 6 15.51 -20.06 -1.60
C ASN A 6 16.47 -18.87 -1.53
N GLN A 7 16.36 -17.92 -2.47
CA GLN A 7 17.26 -16.78 -2.60
C GLN A 7 17.19 -15.84 -1.38
N TYR A 8 16.21 -16.05 -0.50
CA TYR A 8 16.06 -15.38 0.79
C TYR A 8 16.32 -16.34 1.97
N ALA A 9 17.22 -17.30 1.81
CA ALA A 9 17.72 -18.13 2.90
C ALA A 9 18.64 -17.29 3.81
N GLY A 10 18.11 -16.80 4.92
CA GLY A 10 18.86 -16.02 5.91
C GLY A 10 18.08 -14.82 6.42
N PRO A 11 17.58 -13.95 5.54
CA PRO A 11 16.81 -12.79 5.97
C PRO A 11 15.48 -13.18 6.65
N THR A 12 15.03 -12.29 7.52
CA THR A 12 13.78 -12.44 8.27
C THR A 12 12.87 -11.23 8.15
N VAL A 13 11.60 -11.42 8.48
CA VAL A 13 10.55 -10.40 8.51
C VAL A 13 9.89 -10.38 9.89
N ASP A 14 9.57 -9.18 10.36
CA ASP A 14 8.92 -8.97 11.65
C ASP A 14 7.53 -9.62 11.72
N GLY A 15 7.26 -10.34 12.81
CA GLY A 15 5.98 -11.02 13.06
C GLY A 15 4.74 -10.12 13.02
N ARG A 16 4.88 -8.81 13.24
CA ARG A 16 3.78 -7.83 13.07
C ARG A 16 3.30 -7.75 11.62
N ILE A 17 4.21 -7.86 10.66
CA ILE A 17 3.88 -7.87 9.22
C ILE A 17 3.22 -9.20 8.85
N VAL A 18 3.72 -10.31 9.40
CA VAL A 18 3.09 -11.62 9.22
C VAL A 18 1.67 -11.65 9.83
N LYS A 19 1.45 -10.96 10.94
CA LYS A 19 0.10 -10.79 11.50
C LYS A 19 -0.80 -9.93 10.59
N ALA A 20 -0.29 -8.84 10.02
CA ALA A 20 -1.05 -8.01 9.09
C ALA A 20 -1.52 -8.80 7.85
N PHE A 21 -0.76 -9.81 7.42
CA PHE A 21 -1.21 -10.77 6.41
C PHE A 21 -2.47 -11.52 6.83
N VAL A 22 -2.51 -12.03 8.07
CA VAL A 22 -3.70 -12.72 8.59
C VAL A 22 -4.90 -11.77 8.68
N ASP A 23 -4.68 -10.56 9.23
CA ASP A 23 -5.72 -9.56 9.39
C ASP A 23 -6.30 -9.14 8.01
N GLY A 24 -5.43 -8.91 7.02
CA GLY A 24 -5.83 -8.54 5.66
C GLY A 24 -6.64 -9.64 4.94
N VAL A 25 -6.28 -10.91 5.13
CA VAL A 25 -7.08 -12.03 4.61
C VAL A 25 -8.43 -12.11 5.32
N ALA A 26 -8.46 -11.93 6.65
CA ALA A 26 -9.68 -12.00 7.46
C ALA A 26 -10.70 -10.92 7.04
N GLU A 27 -10.25 -9.68 6.83
CA GLU A 27 -11.09 -8.58 6.31
C GLU A 27 -11.70 -8.89 4.93
N THR A 28 -11.03 -9.72 4.12
CA THR A 28 -11.41 -9.95 2.72
C THR A 28 -12.49 -11.01 2.56
N CYS A 29 -12.50 -12.03 3.42
CA CYS A 29 -13.32 -13.22 3.20
C CYS A 29 -14.19 -13.63 4.40
N GLY A 30 -14.29 -12.80 5.45
CA GLY A 30 -15.23 -12.95 6.57
C GLY A 30 -15.02 -14.18 7.48
N TYR A 31 -14.26 -15.19 7.03
CA TYR A 31 -14.06 -16.48 7.71
C TYR A 31 -12.68 -17.14 7.45
N PHE A 32 -11.67 -16.40 6.98
CA PHE A 32 -10.45 -17.02 6.43
C PHE A 32 -9.15 -16.74 7.19
N GLU A 33 -9.22 -16.32 8.46
CA GLU A 33 -8.04 -16.32 9.35
C GLU A 33 -7.39 -17.72 9.40
N GLU A 34 -8.19 -18.78 9.55
CA GLU A 34 -7.68 -20.16 9.57
C GLU A 34 -6.97 -20.55 8.27
N ARG A 35 -7.45 -20.05 7.12
CA ARG A 35 -6.80 -20.30 5.83
C ARG A 35 -5.50 -19.53 5.72
N ALA A 36 -5.46 -18.27 6.16
CA ALA A 36 -4.22 -17.51 6.21
C ALA A 36 -3.17 -18.23 7.07
N ARG A 37 -3.57 -18.66 8.27
CA ARG A 37 -2.72 -19.46 9.18
C ARG A 37 -2.27 -20.78 8.55
N ARG A 38 -3.15 -21.47 7.82
CA ARG A 38 -2.81 -22.73 7.11
C ARG A 38 -1.89 -22.52 5.91
N ILE A 39 -1.98 -21.39 5.23
CA ILE A 39 -1.02 -21.02 4.19
C ILE A 39 0.35 -20.80 4.84
N LEU A 40 0.43 -19.96 5.88
CA LEU A 40 1.67 -19.70 6.62
C LEU A 40 2.31 -21.00 7.18
N ALA A 41 1.51 -21.87 7.83
CA ALA A 41 2.01 -23.12 8.39
C ALA A 41 2.59 -24.07 7.33
N ARG A 42 2.04 -24.10 6.11
CA ARG A 42 2.59 -24.92 5.01
C ARG A 42 3.96 -24.45 4.54
N HIS A 43 4.31 -23.20 4.81
CA HIS A 43 5.64 -22.64 4.55
C HIS A 43 6.51 -22.59 5.82
N GLY A 44 6.11 -23.28 6.89
CA GLY A 44 6.88 -23.38 8.14
C GLY A 44 6.73 -22.19 9.09
N ILE A 45 5.75 -21.30 8.84
CA ILE A 45 5.41 -20.20 9.74
C ILE A 45 4.23 -20.63 10.61
N GLU A 46 4.55 -21.22 11.76
CA GLU A 46 3.59 -21.67 12.76
C GLU A 46 3.56 -20.70 13.95
N GLU A 47 2.48 -20.72 14.74
CA GLU A 47 2.34 -19.99 16.01
C GLU A 47 2.81 -18.51 15.96
N LEU A 48 2.06 -17.66 15.27
CA LEU A 48 2.36 -16.22 15.15
C LEU A 48 2.45 -15.54 16.52
N GLN A 49 3.64 -15.06 16.87
CA GLN A 49 3.90 -14.31 18.10
C GLN A 49 4.32 -12.87 17.76
N PRO A 50 3.74 -11.86 18.43
CA PRO A 50 4.25 -10.50 18.34
C PRO A 50 5.69 -10.43 18.86
N GLY A 51 6.61 -9.88 18.06
CA GLY A 51 8.02 -9.69 18.44
C GLY A 51 8.98 -10.80 18.01
N GLU A 52 8.47 -11.89 17.42
CA GLU A 52 9.30 -12.89 16.75
C GLU A 52 9.63 -12.46 15.31
N SER A 53 10.71 -13.02 14.77
CA SER A 53 11.11 -12.84 13.38
C SER A 53 10.96 -14.16 12.62
N TYR A 54 10.44 -14.09 11.39
CA TYR A 54 10.13 -15.25 10.57
C TYR A 54 10.99 -15.25 9.30
N PRO A 55 11.37 -16.42 8.74
CA PRO A 55 12.16 -16.46 7.50
C PRO A 55 11.45 -15.71 6.37
N LEU A 56 12.13 -14.73 5.77
CA LEU A 56 11.55 -13.89 4.72
C LEU A 56 11.11 -14.74 3.53
N GLY A 57 11.96 -15.67 3.08
CA GLY A 57 11.63 -16.56 1.97
C GLY A 57 10.35 -17.36 2.20
N ALA A 58 10.13 -17.89 3.41
CA ALA A 58 8.89 -18.59 3.76
C ALA A 58 7.67 -17.67 3.70
N TYR A 59 7.82 -16.42 4.13
CA TYR A 59 6.74 -15.43 4.07
C TYR A 59 6.42 -15.01 2.62
N ILE A 60 7.44 -14.84 1.78
CA ILE A 60 7.29 -14.55 0.35
C ILE A 60 6.62 -15.72 -0.37
N ASP A 61 6.98 -16.97 -0.07
CA ASP A 61 6.33 -18.16 -0.62
C ASP A 61 4.84 -18.22 -0.26
N ALA A 62 4.49 -17.87 0.98
CA ALA A 62 3.11 -17.76 1.44
C ALA A 62 2.31 -16.67 0.71
N ILE A 63 2.93 -15.51 0.48
CA ILE A 63 2.36 -14.41 -0.30
C ILE A 63 2.09 -14.84 -1.75
N HIS A 64 3.07 -15.46 -2.42
CA HIS A 64 2.91 -15.97 -3.78
C HIS A 64 1.83 -17.05 -3.85
N GLU A 65 1.67 -17.87 -2.82
CA GLU A 65 0.58 -18.83 -2.76
C GLU A 65 -0.80 -18.15 -2.69
N VAL A 66 -0.97 -17.09 -1.90
CA VAL A 66 -2.24 -16.33 -1.89
C VAL A 66 -2.54 -15.78 -3.28
N GLN A 67 -1.54 -15.20 -3.94
CA GLN A 67 -1.71 -14.70 -5.30
C GLN A 67 -2.17 -15.80 -6.27
N ARG A 68 -1.54 -16.97 -6.24
CA ARG A 68 -1.89 -18.10 -7.13
C ARG A 68 -3.25 -18.71 -6.82
N THR A 69 -3.61 -18.84 -5.55
CA THR A 69 -4.80 -19.60 -5.13
C THR A 69 -6.05 -18.74 -4.96
N THR A 70 -5.88 -17.45 -4.67
CA THR A 70 -6.99 -16.53 -4.36
C THR A 70 -7.02 -15.34 -5.31
N GLY A 71 -5.85 -14.90 -5.79
CA GLY A 71 -5.73 -13.85 -6.79
C GLY A 71 -5.20 -12.51 -6.25
N PRO A 72 -4.83 -11.59 -7.16
CA PRO A 72 -4.17 -10.32 -6.83
C PRO A 72 -5.05 -9.38 -5.99
N ASN A 73 -6.39 -9.47 -6.08
CA ASN A 73 -7.29 -8.63 -5.30
C ASN A 73 -7.22 -8.90 -3.79
N THR A 74 -7.02 -10.16 -3.39
CA THR A 74 -6.81 -10.50 -1.97
C THR A 74 -5.45 -10.03 -1.52
N LEU A 75 -4.41 -10.21 -2.36
CA LEU A 75 -3.08 -9.75 -2.04
C LEU A 75 -3.00 -8.23 -1.91
N ASN A 76 -3.72 -7.48 -2.75
CA ASN A 76 -3.83 -6.03 -2.64
C ASN A 76 -4.46 -5.58 -1.32
N ARG A 77 -5.48 -6.29 -0.83
CA ARG A 77 -6.09 -5.99 0.47
C ARG A 77 -5.16 -6.31 1.63
N ILE A 78 -4.39 -7.40 1.53
CA ILE A 78 -3.34 -7.72 2.49
C ILE A 78 -2.33 -6.57 2.57
N GLY A 79 -1.77 -6.15 1.43
CA GLY A 79 -0.85 -5.00 1.39
C GLY A 79 -1.48 -3.74 1.99
N ARG A 80 -2.77 -3.49 1.75
CA ARG A 80 -3.50 -2.34 2.30
C ARG A 80 -3.62 -2.37 3.83
N ALA A 81 -3.62 -3.54 4.46
CA ALA A 81 -3.65 -3.67 5.91
C ALA A 81 -2.26 -3.45 6.55
N THR A 82 -1.18 -3.72 5.81
CA THR A 82 0.20 -3.68 6.31
C THR A 82 0.61 -2.37 6.98
N PRO A 83 0.28 -1.16 6.48
CA PRO A 83 0.72 0.10 7.11
C PRO A 83 0.31 0.25 8.57
N ALA A 84 -0.80 -0.33 9.00
CA ALA A 84 -1.23 -0.26 10.39
C ALA A 84 -0.35 -1.06 11.36
N ALA A 85 0.44 -2.03 10.85
CA ALA A 85 1.32 -2.87 11.65
C ALA A 85 2.80 -2.45 11.60
N LEU A 86 3.15 -1.53 10.70
CA LEU A 86 4.53 -1.11 10.49
C LEU A 86 5.03 -0.20 11.63
N PRO A 87 6.32 -0.29 12.01
CA PRO A 87 6.92 0.51 13.08
C PRO A 87 7.27 1.92 12.59
N TRP A 88 6.23 2.71 12.27
CA TRP A 88 6.38 4.12 11.90
C TRP A 88 6.96 4.94 13.05
N SER A 89 7.82 5.89 12.71
CA SER A 89 8.26 6.90 13.67
C SER A 89 7.08 7.81 14.05
N HIS A 90 7.05 8.30 15.29
CA HIS A 90 6.07 9.30 15.75
C HIS A 90 6.11 10.62 14.96
N ARG A 91 7.15 10.82 14.13
CA ARG A 91 7.28 11.99 13.25
C ARG A 91 6.56 11.84 11.91
N VAL A 92 6.16 10.63 11.55
CA VAL A 92 5.44 10.36 10.30
C VAL A 92 3.97 10.71 10.52
N GLN A 93 3.50 11.77 9.90
CA GLN A 93 2.14 12.31 10.12
C GLN A 93 1.34 12.48 8.83
N THR A 94 2.01 12.54 7.69
CA THR A 94 1.40 12.76 6.37
C THR A 94 1.71 11.60 5.41
N ILE A 95 0.99 11.56 4.29
CA ILE A 95 1.27 10.63 3.19
C ILE A 95 2.72 10.78 2.69
N GLU A 96 3.18 12.02 2.53
CA GLU A 96 4.55 12.32 2.07
C GLU A 96 5.59 11.82 3.08
N ASP A 97 5.42 12.12 4.38
CA ASP A 97 6.32 11.63 5.43
C ASP A 97 6.43 10.10 5.40
N ALA A 98 5.31 9.42 5.14
CA ALA A 98 5.26 7.96 5.12
C ALA A 98 6.02 7.39 3.93
N PHE A 99 5.92 7.97 2.74
CA PHE A 99 6.73 7.53 1.60
C PHE A 99 8.20 7.85 1.78
N VAL A 100 8.53 9.01 2.37
CA VAL A 100 9.92 9.38 2.69
C VAL A 100 10.54 8.44 3.74
N ASP A 101 9.77 7.98 4.74
CA ASP A 101 10.26 7.03 5.76
C ASP A 101 10.14 5.56 5.33
N LEU A 102 9.46 5.24 4.22
CA LEU A 102 9.10 3.87 3.84
C LEU A 102 10.31 2.94 3.72
N GLY A 103 11.40 3.38 3.07
CA GLY A 103 12.63 2.61 2.98
C GLY A 103 13.21 2.27 4.35
N ARG A 104 13.25 3.25 5.28
CA ARG A 104 13.75 3.00 6.64
C ARG A 104 12.82 2.09 7.45
N VAL A 105 11.51 2.18 7.22
CA VAL A 105 10.51 1.31 7.86
C VAL A 105 10.65 -0.11 7.36
N PHE A 106 10.89 -0.27 6.06
CA PHE A 106 11.18 -1.55 5.43
C PHE A 106 12.46 -2.17 6.02
N ASP A 107 13.53 -1.40 6.17
CA ASP A 107 14.77 -1.85 6.80
C ASP A 107 14.57 -2.25 8.28
N ARG A 108 13.71 -1.55 9.03
CA ARG A 108 13.39 -1.90 10.43
C ARG A 108 12.50 -3.14 10.54
N ALA A 109 11.78 -3.46 9.48
CA ALA A 109 10.83 -4.56 9.40
C ALA A 109 11.49 -5.88 8.96
N HIS A 110 12.73 -5.82 8.48
CA HIS A 110 13.48 -6.95 7.97
C HIS A 110 14.85 -7.00 8.65
N ASP A 111 15.40 -8.21 8.79
CA ASP A 111 16.78 -8.40 9.23
C ASP A 111 17.51 -9.29 8.23
N GLY A 112 18.78 -8.99 7.94
CA GLY A 112 19.59 -9.69 6.94
C GLY A 112 19.95 -8.85 5.72
N ALA A 113 20.87 -9.38 4.90
CA ALA A 113 21.34 -8.73 3.68
C ALA A 113 20.38 -8.98 2.49
N ASP A 114 20.39 -8.08 1.52
CA ASP A 114 19.77 -8.23 0.19
C ASP A 114 18.26 -8.52 0.21
N VAL A 115 17.53 -7.91 1.16
CA VAL A 115 16.05 -8.02 1.26
C VAL A 115 15.29 -7.15 0.26
N GLY A 116 15.99 -6.21 -0.36
CA GLY A 116 15.41 -5.19 -1.24
C GLY A 116 15.38 -3.79 -0.62
N SER A 117 14.75 -2.85 -1.31
CA SER A 117 14.60 -1.46 -0.89
C SER A 117 13.36 -0.77 -1.47
N PHE A 118 12.95 0.31 -0.80
CA PHE A 118 12.05 1.31 -1.34
C PHE A 118 12.76 2.66 -1.39
N GLU A 119 12.70 3.33 -2.54
CA GLU A 119 13.23 4.69 -2.72
C GLU A 119 12.12 5.61 -3.21
N PHE A 120 11.92 6.72 -2.52
CA PHE A 120 10.89 7.70 -2.87
C PHE A 120 11.50 9.04 -3.22
N GLN A 121 11.12 9.58 -4.37
CA GLN A 121 11.49 10.92 -4.82
C GLN A 121 10.23 11.80 -4.89
N PRO A 122 10.06 12.77 -3.98
CA PRO A 122 8.90 13.65 -3.98
C PRO A 122 8.89 14.63 -5.16
N ASP A 123 7.69 15.04 -5.55
CA ASP A 123 7.42 16.14 -6.48
C ASP A 123 6.31 17.07 -5.94
N ASP A 124 5.84 18.03 -6.75
CA ASP A 124 4.86 19.04 -6.31
C ASP A 124 3.49 18.45 -5.89
N HIS A 125 3.11 17.27 -6.38
CA HIS A 125 1.77 16.67 -6.21
C HIS A 125 1.79 15.18 -5.83
N GLY A 126 2.98 14.63 -5.58
CA GLY A 126 3.19 13.25 -5.19
C GLY A 126 4.67 12.89 -5.30
N GLY A 127 5.00 11.99 -6.22
CA GLY A 127 6.38 11.59 -6.49
C GLY A 127 6.50 10.20 -7.10
N THR A 128 7.73 9.79 -7.41
CA THR A 128 8.02 8.45 -7.93
C THR A 128 8.52 7.55 -6.80
N LEU A 129 7.90 6.39 -6.65
CA LEU A 129 8.33 5.32 -5.74
C LEU A 129 8.96 4.19 -6.56
N VAL A 130 10.22 3.90 -6.27
CA VAL A 130 10.95 2.75 -6.82
C VAL A 130 10.94 1.65 -5.77
N ALA A 131 10.47 0.47 -6.14
CA ALA A 131 10.43 -0.71 -5.31
C ALA A 131 11.35 -1.77 -5.93
N ASP A 132 12.42 -2.12 -5.24
CA ASP A 132 13.29 -3.25 -5.57
C ASP A 132 13.13 -4.27 -4.46
N THR A 133 12.05 -5.06 -4.48
CA THR A 133 11.70 -5.95 -3.38
C THR A 133 11.19 -7.29 -3.91
N PRO A 134 11.25 -8.37 -3.11
CA PRO A 134 10.64 -9.66 -3.47
C PRO A 134 9.11 -9.65 -3.50
N TYR A 135 8.47 -8.57 -3.08
CA TYR A 135 7.03 -8.55 -2.91
C TYR A 135 6.32 -8.44 -4.27
N PRO A 136 5.22 -9.18 -4.50
CA PRO A 136 4.49 -9.05 -5.75
C PRO A 136 3.83 -7.68 -5.90
N ASP A 137 3.77 -7.18 -7.14
CA ASP A 137 3.22 -5.85 -7.47
C ASP A 137 1.83 -5.60 -6.85
N ALA A 138 0.96 -6.62 -6.81
CA ALA A 138 -0.37 -6.48 -6.22
C ALA A 138 -0.32 -6.16 -4.71
N PHE A 139 0.63 -6.74 -3.97
CA PHE A 139 0.87 -6.45 -2.56
C PHE A 139 1.36 -5.01 -2.39
N GLU A 140 2.37 -4.60 -3.16
CA GLU A 140 2.96 -3.26 -3.08
C GLU A 140 1.95 -2.17 -3.46
N GLN A 141 1.14 -2.36 -4.50
CA GLN A 141 0.00 -1.48 -4.79
C GLN A 141 -0.97 -1.40 -3.62
N GLY A 142 -1.14 -2.49 -2.88
CA GLY A 142 -1.94 -2.54 -1.67
C GLY A 142 -1.32 -1.67 -0.59
N LEU A 143 -0.03 -1.85 -0.33
CA LEU A 143 0.78 -1.09 0.64
C LEU A 143 0.67 0.42 0.38
N ILE A 144 0.88 0.84 -0.87
CA ILE A 144 0.75 2.24 -1.32
C ILE A 144 -0.65 2.79 -0.98
N LYS A 145 -1.72 2.07 -1.36
CA LYS A 145 -3.10 2.47 -1.04
C LYS A 145 -3.37 2.48 0.47
N GLY A 146 -2.75 1.57 1.20
CA GLY A 146 -2.83 1.50 2.66
C GLY A 146 -2.19 2.71 3.35
N ILE A 147 -1.05 3.20 2.83
CA ILE A 147 -0.39 4.41 3.31
C ILE A 147 -1.33 5.60 3.17
N GLY A 148 -1.96 5.76 2.00
CA GLY A 148 -2.98 6.79 1.78
C GLY A 148 -4.15 6.73 2.77
N LYS A 149 -4.63 5.52 3.07
CA LYS A 149 -5.68 5.32 4.08
C LYS A 149 -5.21 5.63 5.51
N HIS A 150 -3.97 5.29 5.84
CA HIS A 150 -3.45 5.37 7.20
C HIS A 150 -3.01 6.79 7.59
N PHE A 151 -2.40 7.53 6.65
CA PHE A 151 -1.83 8.86 6.88
C PHE A 151 -2.57 9.98 6.16
N GLY A 152 -3.51 9.65 5.26
CA GLY A 152 -4.33 10.63 4.58
C GLY A 152 -5.49 11.14 5.43
N THR A 153 -6.01 12.31 5.09
CA THR A 153 -7.31 12.76 5.61
C THR A 153 -8.47 11.91 5.03
N ASN A 154 -9.67 11.96 5.60
CA ASN A 154 -10.85 11.11 5.25
C ASN A 154 -11.25 11.05 3.76
N THR A 155 -10.66 11.89 2.91
CA THR A 155 -10.90 11.97 1.46
C THR A 155 -9.63 11.81 0.62
N GLY A 156 -8.52 11.42 1.25
CA GLY A 156 -7.24 11.18 0.59
C GLY A 156 -7.36 10.03 -0.39
N PHE A 157 -7.09 10.28 -1.66
CA PHE A 157 -6.94 9.24 -2.67
C PHE A 157 -5.52 9.29 -3.22
N ILE A 158 -4.88 8.13 -3.32
CA ILE A 158 -3.63 7.96 -4.06
C ILE A 158 -3.99 7.39 -5.43
N ALA A 159 -3.68 8.13 -6.48
CA ALA A 159 -3.60 7.62 -7.82
C ALA A 159 -2.22 6.98 -8.04
N ILE A 160 -2.24 5.77 -8.58
CA ILE A 160 -1.03 5.06 -9.01
C ILE A 160 -1.05 5.09 -10.54
N HIS A 161 -0.13 5.84 -11.12
CA HIS A 161 0.15 5.85 -12.53
C HIS A 161 1.22 4.79 -12.77
N GLU A 162 0.85 3.69 -13.41
CA GLU A 162 1.77 2.60 -13.69
C GLU A 162 2.66 3.01 -14.88
N SER A 163 3.89 3.43 -14.56
CA SER A 163 4.91 3.81 -15.52
C SER A 163 6.15 2.93 -15.28
N GLY A 164 6.35 1.92 -16.12
CA GLY A 164 7.50 1.02 -15.99
C GLY A 164 7.23 -0.40 -16.48
N ARG A 165 8.29 -1.23 -16.55
CA ARG A 165 8.14 -2.67 -16.76
C ARG A 165 7.59 -3.30 -15.47
N TYR A 166 6.68 -4.25 -15.58
CA TYR A 166 6.25 -5.04 -14.43
C TYR A 166 7.35 -6.03 -14.07
N ARG A 167 7.47 -6.43 -12.80
CA ARG A 167 8.37 -7.55 -12.47
C ARG A 167 7.94 -8.83 -13.18
N ALA A 168 6.64 -8.97 -13.42
CA ALA A 168 6.08 -10.04 -14.25
C ALA A 168 6.59 -10.05 -15.71
N ASP A 169 7.12 -8.93 -16.22
CA ASP A 169 7.67 -8.81 -17.58
C ASP A 169 9.21 -8.99 -17.61
N GLY A 170 9.79 -9.54 -16.54
CA GLY A 170 11.23 -9.79 -16.43
C GLY A 170 12.06 -8.59 -15.99
N GLY A 171 11.45 -7.63 -15.28
CA GLY A 171 12.16 -6.58 -14.56
C GLY A 171 12.42 -6.96 -13.10
N ASP A 172 13.53 -6.49 -12.52
CA ASP A 172 13.84 -6.72 -11.10
C ASP A 172 13.20 -5.65 -10.20
N VAL A 173 12.86 -4.50 -10.78
CA VAL A 173 12.40 -3.30 -10.09
C VAL A 173 11.03 -2.88 -10.61
N ARG A 174 10.21 -2.31 -9.71
CA ARG A 174 8.92 -1.71 -10.04
C ARG A 174 8.91 -0.23 -9.72
N GLU A 175 8.52 0.59 -10.69
CA GLU A 175 8.30 2.02 -10.51
C GLU A 175 6.80 2.32 -10.42
N PHE A 176 6.45 3.22 -9.51
CA PHE A 176 5.10 3.74 -9.33
C PHE A 176 5.14 5.27 -9.33
N ASP A 177 4.48 5.89 -10.29
CA ASP A 177 4.23 7.32 -10.25
C ASP A 177 2.99 7.56 -9.38
N LEU A 178 3.18 8.31 -8.30
CA LEU A 178 2.18 8.55 -7.29
C LEU A 178 1.69 9.99 -7.39
N THR A 179 0.38 10.17 -7.27
CA THR A 179 -0.23 11.48 -7.08
C THR A 179 -1.30 11.34 -6.01
N TRP A 180 -1.37 12.29 -5.10
CA TRP A 180 -2.43 12.29 -4.10
C TRP A 180 -3.02 13.67 -3.88
N TRP A 181 -4.27 13.67 -3.45
CA TRP A 181 -4.98 14.88 -3.07
C TRP A 181 -5.67 14.65 -1.74
N GLU A 182 -5.53 15.61 -0.84
CA GLU A 182 -6.25 15.63 0.42
C GLU A 182 -7.23 16.80 0.36
N THR A 183 -8.53 16.56 0.60
CA THR A 183 -9.37 17.73 0.90
C THR A 183 -8.96 18.23 2.26
N ARG A 184 -8.40 19.44 2.29
CA ARG A 184 -8.24 20.18 3.54
C ARG A 184 -9.65 20.46 4.07
N ASP A 185 -9.87 20.24 5.36
CA ASP A 185 -11.17 20.51 6.01
C ASP A 185 -11.63 21.98 5.86
N ASP A 186 -10.72 22.90 5.49
CA ASP A 186 -11.00 24.30 5.19
C ASP A 186 -11.71 24.54 3.83
N VAL A 187 -11.74 23.55 2.92
CA VAL A 187 -12.36 23.67 1.57
C VAL A 187 -13.90 23.52 1.60
N LYS A 188 -14.50 23.14 2.75
CA LYS A 188 -15.97 23.15 2.92
C LYS A 188 -16.60 24.56 2.83
N LYS A 189 -15.81 25.62 2.64
CA LYS A 189 -16.29 27.01 2.49
C LYS A 189 -16.18 27.59 1.07
N ILE A 190 -16.12 26.77 0.03
CA ILE A 190 -16.40 27.28 -1.32
C ILE A 190 -17.91 27.15 -1.55
N SER A 191 -18.65 28.21 -1.21
CA SER A 191 -20.02 28.36 -1.72
C SER A 191 -19.99 28.33 -3.25
N PRO A 192 -20.98 27.73 -3.92
CA PRO A 192 -21.02 27.71 -5.38
C PRO A 192 -20.99 29.14 -5.93
N PRO A 193 -20.44 29.36 -7.14
CA PRO A 193 -20.39 30.67 -7.75
C PRO A 193 -21.79 31.27 -7.75
N GLN A 194 -21.94 32.46 -7.18
CA GLN A 194 -23.21 33.17 -7.30
C GLN A 194 -23.45 33.43 -8.79
N GLU A 195 -24.50 32.81 -9.30
CA GLU A 195 -25.00 33.04 -10.64
C GLU A 195 -25.28 34.53 -10.78
N HIS A 196 -24.41 35.25 -11.47
CA HIS A 196 -24.66 36.64 -11.82
C HIS A 196 -25.94 36.67 -12.63
N ALA A 197 -27.00 37.18 -11.99
CA ALA A 197 -28.28 37.45 -12.60
C ALA A 197 -28.04 38.17 -13.93
N ARG A 198 -28.29 37.44 -15.01
CA ARG A 198 -28.27 38.01 -16.36
C ARG A 198 -29.29 39.11 -16.40
N THR A 199 -28.80 40.28 -16.78
CA THR A 199 -29.56 41.45 -17.18
C THR A 199 -30.69 41.06 -18.12
N GLY A 200 -31.91 41.44 -17.75
CA GLY A 200 -33.11 41.22 -18.55
C GLY A 200 -34.17 42.24 -18.17
N SER A 201 -33.99 43.49 -18.61
CA SER A 201 -35.14 44.39 -18.77
C SER A 201 -35.94 43.95 -19.98
N PRO A 202 -37.28 43.96 -19.88
CA PRO A 202 -38.06 44.44 -21.00
C PRO A 202 -38.98 45.59 -20.60
N GLN A 203 -38.97 46.54 -21.53
CA GLN A 203 -39.78 47.73 -21.67
C GLN A 203 -41.19 47.36 -22.14
N SER A 204 -42.22 47.94 -21.51
CA SER A 204 -43.56 48.19 -22.10
C SER A 204 -44.31 49.11 -21.13
N ALA A 205 -44.60 50.38 -21.42
CA ALA A 205 -45.47 50.99 -22.45
C ALA A 205 -46.68 51.64 -21.73
N ARG A 206 -46.98 52.88 -22.11
CA ARG A 206 -48.07 53.74 -21.60
C ARG A 206 -49.43 53.40 -22.23
N ALA A 207 -50.47 54.03 -21.66
CA ALA A 207 -51.87 54.22 -22.08
C ALA A 207 -52.84 53.19 -21.46
N ASP A 208 -53.94 53.55 -20.79
CA ASP A 208 -54.76 54.78 -20.78
C ASP A 208 -54.97 55.39 -19.37
#